data_AF-A0A6S6FXQ7-F1
#
_entry.id   AF-A0A6S6FXQ7-F1
#
_cell.length_a   1.000
_cell.length_b   1.000
_cell.length_c   1.000
_cell.angle_alpha   90.00
_cell.angle_beta   90.00
_cell.angle_gamma   90.00
#
_symmetry.space_group_name_H-M   'P 1'
#
loop_
_entity.id
_entity.type
_entity.pdbx_description
1 polymer ?
#
loop_
_entity_poly.entity_id
_entity_poly.type
_entity_poly.pdbx_seq_one_letter_code
_entity_poly.pdbx_strand_id
1 'polypeptide(L)'
;MAIGFDFSAGVLPSGATLARAAGSATYYNSSGALVAAGTNVARFDYNPYTLAYRGLLLEPAATNAALYSDDFSNAAYTFNLMTGTATGIRETTASGFHEVRQTFSYGAVSCMSVVAKLASGSPTRYLLLNTPGGAGSAIYDLAAGTTVIFGTNVTGAVAERVSATEFRCSMIYTNSASTGPFALGSTTNNNNNSSHTGVTTAGFDLKGFQFEAGSKPTSRIPTTSAAATRPADVLTLDWSSFGVPNGTITARYTFDDGSTQDVVTVIAGGVSVVPTNLNRPWITGVLGVGVTVPDTFNNPSIFPLLPGQMFPALKTPIWNTKIATAASGRERRRKQWAYPRWRFKIGHEVLRDTVAYPELQRLFAFFNANAGQYTEFSYFDAFDNAVVDQAFGTGDGTTTTFQLMRTGGAGAILFTEPVRSVISCKAKVAGTLATTTVNYGGTVTFATAPAAGAALTWTGAYMFLVRFEQDDMDASQLMQGLWSQAGLALITVKR
;
A
#
# COMPACT_ATOMS: atom_id res chain seq x y z
N MET A 1 9.37 3.72 10.20
CA MET A 1 8.07 3.48 9.55
C MET A 1 8.39 2.94 8.18
N ALA A 2 7.52 2.12 7.63
CA ALA A 2 7.65 1.78 6.23
C ALA A 2 7.37 3.04 5.39
N ILE A 3 8.20 3.30 4.37
CA ILE A 3 8.01 4.40 3.43
C ILE A 3 6.76 4.12 2.62
N GLY A 4 5.79 5.02 2.65
CA GLY A 4 4.55 4.73 1.99
C GLY A 4 3.41 5.67 2.28
N PHE A 5 2.29 5.32 1.68
CA PHE A 5 1.05 6.06 1.71
C PHE A 5 0.11 5.37 2.68
N ASP A 6 -0.32 6.11 3.69
CA ASP A 6 -1.28 5.64 4.67
C ASP A 6 -2.69 6.14 4.27
N PHE A 7 -3.58 5.19 4.01
CA PHE A 7 -4.98 5.46 3.69
C PHE A 7 -5.89 5.13 4.88
N SER A 8 -5.36 4.84 6.07
CA SER A 8 -6.15 4.51 7.26
C SER A 8 -6.96 5.69 7.82
N ALA A 9 -6.56 6.93 7.51
CA ALA A 9 -7.15 8.15 8.06
C ALA A 9 -8.43 8.64 7.33
N GLY A 10 -8.88 7.97 6.26
CA GLY A 10 -10.08 8.39 5.51
C GLY A 10 -9.89 9.66 4.67
N VAL A 11 -8.64 10.05 4.41
CA VAL A 11 -8.26 11.18 3.55
C VAL A 11 -7.08 10.78 2.68
N LEU A 12 -6.94 11.41 1.51
CA LEU A 12 -5.78 11.14 0.66
C LEU A 12 -4.51 11.65 1.36
N PRO A 13 -3.49 10.81 1.55
CA PRO A 13 -2.22 11.28 2.10
C PRO A 13 -1.52 12.22 1.12
N SER A 14 -0.60 13.03 1.64
CA SER A 14 0.24 13.88 0.79
C SER A 14 0.94 13.05 -0.29
N GLY A 15 0.99 13.57 -1.52
CA GLY A 15 1.56 12.88 -2.67
C GLY A 15 0.65 11.84 -3.33
N ALA A 16 -0.53 11.54 -2.78
CA ALA A 16 -1.53 10.71 -3.45
C ALA A 16 -2.55 11.58 -4.19
N THR A 17 -2.80 11.27 -5.46
CA THR A 17 -3.82 11.96 -6.28
C THR A 17 -4.70 10.94 -6.97
N LEU A 18 -6.01 11.20 -7.00
CA LEU A 18 -6.98 10.34 -7.67
C LEU A 18 -7.56 11.05 -8.89
N ALA A 19 -7.46 10.40 -10.04
CA ALA A 19 -8.14 10.79 -11.25
C ALA A 19 -9.22 9.77 -11.62
N ARG A 20 -10.39 10.25 -12.04
CA ARG A 20 -11.46 9.45 -12.63
C ARG A 20 -12.05 10.25 -13.77
N ALA A 21 -12.28 9.62 -14.93
CA ALA A 21 -12.97 10.29 -16.03
C ALA A 21 -14.37 10.77 -15.61
N ALA A 22 -14.96 11.71 -16.38
CA ALA A 22 -16.27 12.27 -16.08
C ALA A 22 -17.31 11.16 -15.85
N GLY A 23 -17.98 11.21 -14.69
CA GLY A 23 -18.89 10.16 -14.25
C GLY A 23 -19.07 10.15 -12.73
N SER A 24 -19.96 9.27 -12.28
CA SER A 24 -20.26 9.01 -10.87
C SER A 24 -19.87 7.57 -10.51
N ALA A 25 -19.40 7.37 -9.29
CA ALA A 25 -19.04 6.07 -8.74
C ALA A 25 -19.58 5.95 -7.31
N THR A 26 -20.15 4.80 -6.95
CA THR A 26 -20.78 4.65 -5.63
C THR A 26 -19.84 4.06 -4.59
N TYR A 27 -20.09 4.33 -3.32
CA TYR A 27 -19.40 3.74 -2.18
C TYR A 27 -20.28 3.91 -0.92
N TYR A 28 -20.00 3.16 0.14
CA TYR A 28 -20.63 3.30 1.44
C TYR A 28 -19.82 4.27 2.31
N ASN A 29 -20.47 5.32 2.81
CA ASN A 29 -19.85 6.27 3.71
C ASN A 29 -19.78 5.73 5.17
N SER A 30 -19.25 6.54 6.08
CA SER A 30 -19.09 6.18 7.50
C SER A 30 -20.40 5.87 8.24
N SER A 31 -21.56 6.24 7.70
CA SER A 31 -22.88 5.88 8.26
C SER A 31 -23.47 4.62 7.62
N GLY A 32 -22.73 3.93 6.75
CA GLY A 32 -23.20 2.76 6.00
C GLY A 32 -24.19 3.11 4.88
N ALA A 33 -24.31 4.38 4.52
CA ALA A 33 -25.21 4.82 3.46
C ALA A 33 -24.49 4.76 2.10
N LEU A 34 -25.17 4.22 1.08
CA LEU A 34 -24.66 4.23 -0.28
C LEU A 34 -24.75 5.64 -0.85
N VAL A 35 -23.61 6.22 -1.23
CA VAL A 35 -23.48 7.57 -1.76
C VAL A 35 -22.74 7.56 -3.10
N ALA A 36 -22.83 8.66 -3.83
CA ALA A 36 -22.16 8.87 -5.12
C ALA A 36 -20.97 9.83 -4.95
N ALA A 37 -19.80 9.43 -5.46
CA ALA A 37 -18.64 10.28 -5.63
C ALA A 37 -18.58 10.81 -7.06
N GLY A 38 -18.39 12.12 -7.20
CA GLY A 38 -18.19 12.78 -8.49
C GLY A 38 -16.82 12.50 -9.12
N THR A 39 -16.52 13.26 -10.17
CA THR A 39 -15.24 13.21 -10.89
C THR A 39 -14.07 13.57 -9.95
N ASN A 40 -12.99 12.80 -10.00
CA ASN A 40 -11.77 12.97 -9.17
C ASN A 40 -11.99 12.94 -7.64
N VAL A 41 -13.16 12.48 -7.17
CA VAL A 41 -13.44 12.35 -5.73
C VAL A 41 -13.04 10.96 -5.24
N ALA A 42 -12.18 10.94 -4.22
CA ALA A 42 -11.75 9.72 -3.53
C ALA A 42 -12.89 9.06 -2.76
N ARG A 43 -12.93 7.73 -2.82
CA ARG A 43 -13.97 6.90 -2.21
C ARG A 43 -13.38 6.14 -1.03
N PHE A 44 -13.58 6.67 0.17
CA PHE A 44 -13.21 6.00 1.42
C PHE A 44 -14.38 5.17 1.89
N ASP A 45 -14.27 3.85 1.71
CA ASP A 45 -15.39 2.92 1.82
C ASP A 45 -15.47 2.28 3.20
N TYR A 46 -16.69 1.94 3.60
CA TYR A 46 -16.99 1.33 4.88
C TYR A 46 -17.81 0.06 4.67
N ASN A 47 -17.68 -0.90 5.57
CA ASN A 47 -18.63 -2.00 5.62
C ASN A 47 -20.02 -1.45 5.95
N PRO A 48 -21.04 -1.61 5.09
CA PRO A 48 -22.35 -1.00 5.31
C PRO A 48 -23.10 -1.53 6.54
N TYR A 49 -22.74 -2.72 7.03
CA TYR A 49 -23.33 -3.31 8.22
C TYR A 49 -22.51 -3.04 9.48
N THR A 50 -21.21 -3.35 9.48
CA THR A 50 -20.38 -3.23 10.68
C THR A 50 -19.82 -1.83 10.88
N LEU A 51 -19.96 -0.95 9.89
CA LEU A 51 -19.37 0.40 9.84
C LEU A 51 -17.84 0.39 9.98
N ALA A 52 -17.21 -0.78 9.82
CA ALA A 52 -15.76 -0.90 9.83
C ALA A 52 -15.18 -0.20 8.61
N TYR A 53 -14.19 0.64 8.84
CA TYR A 53 -13.43 1.29 7.78
C TYR A 53 -12.70 0.26 6.91
N ARG A 54 -12.80 0.36 5.58
CA ARG A 54 -12.12 -0.56 4.65
C ARG A 54 -10.89 0.06 4.00
N GLY A 55 -10.84 1.37 3.83
CA GLY A 55 -9.75 2.04 3.13
C GLY A 55 -10.20 2.79 1.89
N LEU A 56 -9.24 3.17 1.07
CA LEU A 56 -9.47 3.78 -0.23
C LEU A 56 -9.94 2.71 -1.23
N LEU A 57 -11.15 2.86 -1.75
CA LEU A 57 -11.71 2.00 -2.79
C LEU A 57 -11.15 2.41 -4.16
N LEU A 58 -10.46 1.46 -4.79
CA LEU A 58 -9.92 1.57 -6.14
C LEU A 58 -10.48 0.46 -7.04
N GLU A 59 -11.11 0.83 -8.15
CA GLU A 59 -11.73 -0.13 -9.05
C GLU A 59 -11.40 0.15 -10.53
N PRO A 60 -11.22 -0.90 -11.36
CA PRO A 60 -11.08 -0.73 -12.81
C PRO A 60 -12.36 -0.17 -13.43
N ALA A 61 -12.33 0.19 -14.71
CA ALA A 61 -13.55 0.48 -15.44
C ALA A 61 -14.42 -0.78 -15.50
N ALA A 62 -15.72 -0.63 -15.24
CA ALA A 62 -16.66 -1.75 -15.26
C ALA A 62 -17.98 -1.33 -15.90
N THR A 63 -18.61 -2.26 -16.62
CA THR A 63 -19.91 -2.05 -17.25
C THR A 63 -20.90 -3.02 -16.67
N ASN A 64 -22.00 -2.50 -16.11
CA ASN A 64 -23.14 -3.32 -15.76
C ASN A 64 -24.00 -3.55 -17.00
N ALA A 65 -24.02 -4.78 -17.49
CA ALA A 65 -24.82 -5.20 -18.63
C ALA A 65 -26.28 -5.53 -18.26
N ALA A 66 -26.58 -5.68 -16.97
CA ALA A 66 -27.96 -5.85 -16.50
C ALA A 66 -28.79 -4.62 -16.85
N LEU A 67 -30.02 -4.84 -17.32
CA LEU A 67 -30.99 -3.76 -17.54
C LEU A 67 -31.96 -3.72 -16.37
N TYR A 68 -32.39 -2.52 -16.00
CA TYR A 68 -33.33 -2.25 -14.91
C TYR A 68 -32.89 -2.84 -13.57
N SER A 69 -31.66 -2.52 -13.14
CA SER A 69 -31.00 -3.09 -11.95
C SER A 69 -31.81 -3.04 -10.65
N ASP A 70 -32.82 -2.18 -10.57
CA ASP A 70 -33.65 -1.96 -9.39
C ASP A 70 -35.15 -2.02 -9.70
N ASP A 71 -35.56 -2.50 -10.88
CA ASP A 71 -36.96 -2.69 -11.25
C ASP A 71 -37.17 -4.05 -11.91
N PHE A 72 -37.51 -5.04 -11.09
CA PHE A 72 -37.77 -6.41 -11.53
C PHE A 72 -39.18 -6.60 -12.07
N SER A 73 -39.99 -5.55 -12.28
CA SER A 73 -41.28 -5.67 -12.97
C SER A 73 -41.16 -5.54 -14.50
N ASN A 74 -39.97 -5.18 -14.99
CA ASN A 74 -39.77 -4.84 -16.38
C ASN A 74 -39.73 -6.06 -17.33
N ALA A 75 -40.20 -5.87 -18.57
CA ALA A 75 -40.19 -6.89 -19.63
C ALA A 75 -38.78 -7.28 -20.13
N ALA A 76 -37.73 -6.56 -19.72
CA ALA A 76 -36.35 -6.98 -19.93
C ALA A 76 -35.96 -8.26 -19.17
N TYR A 77 -36.82 -8.70 -18.24
CA TYR A 77 -36.68 -9.95 -17.50
C TYR A 77 -37.68 -11.01 -18.01
N THR A 78 -37.20 -12.23 -18.18
CA THR A 78 -38.04 -13.39 -18.50
C THR A 78 -38.32 -14.18 -17.24
N PHE A 79 -39.59 -14.33 -16.89
CA PHE A 79 -40.01 -15.06 -15.68
C PHE A 79 -40.39 -16.50 -16.00
N ASN A 80 -39.96 -17.41 -15.14
CA ASN A 80 -40.37 -18.81 -15.13
C ASN A 80 -40.90 -19.15 -13.73
N LEU A 81 -42.20 -19.41 -13.64
CA LEU A 81 -42.92 -19.69 -12.39
C LEU A 81 -42.72 -18.65 -11.28
N MET A 82 -42.33 -17.42 -11.65
CA MET A 82 -42.20 -16.27 -10.76
C MET A 82 -42.93 -15.05 -11.33
N THR A 83 -43.18 -14.08 -10.47
CA THR A 83 -43.70 -12.76 -10.83
C THR A 83 -42.73 -11.68 -10.34
N GLY A 84 -42.54 -10.66 -11.17
CA GLY A 84 -41.70 -9.51 -10.89
C GLY A 84 -42.48 -8.36 -10.24
N THR A 85 -41.82 -7.66 -9.33
CA THR A 85 -42.31 -6.42 -8.71
C THR A 85 -41.22 -5.36 -8.84
N ALA A 86 -41.58 -4.09 -8.63
CA ALA A 86 -40.60 -3.00 -8.67
C ALA A 86 -39.41 -3.21 -7.71
N THR A 87 -39.56 -4.00 -6.64
CA THR A 87 -38.53 -4.18 -5.62
C THR A 87 -38.14 -5.63 -5.38
N GLY A 88 -38.46 -6.56 -6.29
CA GLY A 88 -38.16 -7.97 -6.07
C GLY A 88 -38.99 -8.96 -6.87
N ILE A 89 -38.96 -10.22 -6.45
CA ILE A 89 -39.56 -11.37 -7.12
C ILE A 89 -40.39 -12.21 -6.15
N ARG A 90 -41.46 -12.82 -6.65
CA ARG A 90 -42.34 -13.72 -5.89
C ARG A 90 -42.60 -15.01 -6.67
N GLU A 91 -42.66 -16.13 -5.96
CA GLU A 91 -43.02 -17.41 -6.55
C GLU A 91 -44.50 -17.42 -6.99
N THR A 92 -44.80 -18.21 -8.02
CA THR A 92 -46.17 -18.66 -8.31
C THR A 92 -46.48 -19.92 -7.50
N THR A 93 -47.73 -20.42 -7.55
CA THR A 93 -48.11 -21.69 -6.90
C THR A 93 -47.78 -22.93 -7.72
N ALA A 94 -47.17 -22.78 -8.90
CA ALA A 94 -46.84 -23.90 -9.78
C ALA A 94 -45.65 -24.70 -9.24
N SER A 95 -45.50 -25.95 -9.71
CA SER A 95 -44.33 -26.77 -9.43
C SER A 95 -43.32 -26.69 -10.57
N GLY A 96 -42.06 -26.46 -10.22
CA GLY A 96 -40.95 -26.46 -11.17
C GLY A 96 -39.81 -25.55 -10.71
N PHE A 97 -39.06 -25.03 -11.67
CA PHE A 97 -38.00 -24.07 -11.41
C PHE A 97 -38.57 -22.65 -11.29
N HIS A 98 -38.42 -22.06 -10.12
CA HIS A 98 -38.78 -20.66 -9.87
C HIS A 98 -37.57 -19.79 -10.14
N GLU A 99 -37.61 -19.04 -11.24
CA GLU A 99 -36.49 -18.19 -11.67
C GLU A 99 -36.92 -17.00 -12.54
N VAL A 100 -36.11 -15.94 -12.49
CA VAL A 100 -36.16 -14.80 -13.39
C VAL A 100 -34.82 -14.72 -14.12
N ARG A 101 -34.86 -14.48 -15.42
CA ARG A 101 -33.70 -14.56 -16.31
C ARG A 101 -33.48 -13.27 -17.09
N GLN A 102 -32.21 -12.98 -17.37
CA GLN A 102 -31.82 -12.03 -18.39
C GLN A 102 -30.64 -12.60 -19.18
N THR A 103 -30.64 -12.38 -20.49
CA THR A 103 -29.62 -12.91 -21.40
C THR A 103 -28.48 -11.92 -21.51
N PHE A 104 -27.27 -12.41 -21.29
CA PHE A 104 -26.05 -11.62 -21.38
C PHE A 104 -25.08 -12.20 -22.38
N SER A 105 -24.31 -11.34 -23.04
CA SER A 105 -23.05 -11.73 -23.66
C SER A 105 -21.94 -11.65 -22.62
N TYR A 106 -21.08 -12.67 -22.59
CA TYR A 106 -20.05 -12.79 -21.57
C TYR A 106 -18.72 -13.30 -22.09
N GLY A 107 -17.65 -12.94 -21.37
CA GLY A 107 -16.28 -13.35 -21.66
C GLY A 107 -15.83 -14.55 -20.83
N ALA A 108 -14.51 -14.75 -20.82
CA ALA A 108 -13.84 -15.84 -20.11
C ALA A 108 -14.14 -15.88 -18.60
N VAL A 109 -14.29 -14.69 -17.98
CA VAL A 109 -14.59 -14.52 -16.56
C VAL A 109 -15.59 -13.39 -16.42
N SER A 110 -16.70 -13.64 -15.73
CA SER A 110 -17.64 -12.57 -15.38
C SER A 110 -18.24 -12.79 -13.99
N CYS A 111 -18.85 -11.73 -13.48
CA CYS A 111 -19.41 -11.68 -12.15
C CYS A 111 -20.86 -11.20 -12.20
N MET A 112 -21.70 -11.83 -11.38
CA MET A 112 -23.08 -11.42 -11.15
C MET A 112 -23.23 -11.02 -9.69
N SER A 113 -23.93 -9.94 -9.38
CA SER A 113 -24.24 -9.57 -8.00
C SER A 113 -25.64 -8.97 -7.85
N VAL A 114 -26.24 -9.14 -6.68
CA VAL A 114 -27.53 -8.55 -6.32
C VAL A 114 -27.57 -8.33 -4.81
N VAL A 115 -28.24 -7.27 -4.35
CA VAL A 115 -28.59 -7.15 -2.93
C VAL A 115 -29.97 -7.74 -2.72
N ALA A 116 -30.08 -8.67 -1.77
CA ALA A 116 -31.29 -9.43 -1.51
C ALA A 116 -31.62 -9.49 -0.01
N LYS A 117 -32.92 -9.53 0.29
CA LYS A 117 -33.47 -9.98 1.57
C LYS A 117 -34.70 -10.84 1.33
N LEU A 118 -35.10 -11.60 2.34
CA LEU A 118 -36.37 -12.32 2.32
C LEU A 118 -37.52 -11.33 2.17
N ALA A 119 -38.47 -11.65 1.29
CA ALA A 119 -39.76 -10.99 1.32
C ALA A 119 -40.43 -11.20 2.68
N SER A 120 -41.21 -10.21 3.13
CA SER A 120 -41.91 -10.32 4.42
C SER A 120 -42.78 -11.58 4.47
N GLY A 121 -42.50 -12.47 5.43
CA GLY A 121 -43.22 -13.73 5.59
C GLY A 121 -42.86 -14.84 4.59
N SER A 122 -41.77 -14.69 3.83
CA SER A 122 -41.32 -15.72 2.89
C SER A 122 -40.95 -17.03 3.61
N PRO A 123 -41.57 -18.17 3.28
CA PRO A 123 -41.13 -19.48 3.77
C PRO A 123 -39.86 -19.97 3.06
N THR A 124 -39.59 -19.49 1.84
CA THR A 124 -38.39 -19.82 1.07
C THR A 124 -37.26 -18.87 1.45
N ARG A 125 -36.10 -19.43 1.85
CA ARG A 125 -34.95 -18.64 2.33
C ARG A 125 -33.69 -18.69 1.46
N TYR A 126 -33.69 -19.56 0.46
CA TYR A 126 -32.51 -19.79 -0.37
C TYR A 126 -32.63 -19.07 -1.70
N LEU A 127 -31.84 -18.00 -1.86
CA LEU A 127 -31.67 -17.32 -3.15
C LEU A 127 -30.71 -18.13 -4.01
N LEU A 128 -31.01 -18.28 -5.28
CA LEU A 128 -30.19 -18.96 -6.27
C LEU A 128 -29.66 -17.96 -7.29
N LEU A 129 -28.36 -18.01 -7.58
CA LEU A 129 -27.75 -17.41 -8.76
C LEU A 129 -27.32 -18.55 -9.69
N ASN A 130 -27.85 -18.60 -10.91
CA ASN A 130 -27.63 -19.71 -11.82
C ASN A 130 -26.94 -19.26 -13.12
N THR A 131 -26.04 -20.11 -13.61
CA THR A 131 -25.38 -19.93 -14.90
C THR A 131 -26.25 -20.46 -16.06
N PRO A 132 -25.98 -20.03 -17.31
CA PRO A 132 -26.71 -20.52 -18.48
C PRO A 132 -26.75 -22.05 -18.55
N GLY A 133 -27.95 -22.60 -18.79
CA GLY A 133 -28.17 -24.03 -18.90
C GLY A 133 -28.02 -24.82 -17.60
N GLY A 134 -27.89 -24.15 -16.44
CA GLY A 134 -27.77 -24.83 -15.14
C GLY A 134 -26.41 -25.51 -14.92
N ALA A 135 -25.37 -25.12 -15.66
CA ALA A 135 -24.04 -25.74 -15.59
C ALA A 135 -23.32 -25.54 -14.24
N GLY A 136 -23.79 -24.60 -13.43
CA GLY A 136 -23.30 -24.28 -12.10
C GLY A 136 -24.12 -23.17 -11.46
N SER A 137 -24.10 -23.12 -10.13
CA SER A 137 -24.94 -22.21 -9.35
C SER A 137 -24.29 -21.82 -8.02
N ALA A 138 -24.76 -20.72 -7.45
CA ALA A 138 -24.49 -20.32 -6.08
C ALA A 138 -25.81 -20.18 -5.33
N ILE A 139 -25.94 -20.88 -4.21
CA ILE A 139 -27.12 -20.86 -3.34
C ILE A 139 -26.79 -20.11 -2.05
N TYR A 140 -27.61 -19.13 -1.69
CA TYR A 140 -27.42 -18.26 -0.53
C TYR A 140 -28.56 -18.51 0.47
N ASP A 141 -28.23 -19.01 1.66
CA ASP A 141 -29.18 -19.05 2.77
C ASP A 141 -29.23 -17.65 3.39
N LEU A 142 -30.26 -16.86 3.06
CA LEU A 142 -30.39 -15.49 3.54
C LEU A 142 -30.81 -15.41 5.02
N ALA A 143 -31.24 -16.52 5.64
CA ALA A 143 -31.48 -16.54 7.08
C ALA A 143 -30.18 -16.80 7.86
N ALA A 144 -29.39 -17.78 7.41
CA ALA A 144 -28.12 -18.15 8.05
C ALA A 144 -26.93 -17.27 7.63
N GLY A 145 -27.02 -16.60 6.47
CA GLY A 145 -25.92 -15.87 5.86
C GLY A 145 -24.81 -16.77 5.30
N THR A 146 -25.15 -17.97 4.83
CA THR A 146 -24.20 -18.95 4.30
C THR A 146 -24.37 -19.11 2.78
N THR A 147 -23.34 -19.65 2.12
CA THR A 147 -23.33 -19.83 0.66
C THR A 147 -22.79 -21.20 0.28
N VAL A 148 -23.39 -21.84 -0.72
CA VAL A 148 -22.95 -23.11 -1.31
C VAL A 148 -22.78 -22.94 -2.81
N ILE A 149 -21.71 -23.50 -3.37
CA ILE A 149 -21.38 -23.44 -4.80
C ILE A 149 -21.56 -24.82 -5.43
N PHE A 150 -22.11 -24.86 -6.64
CA PHE A 150 -22.21 -26.04 -7.49
C PHE A 150 -21.65 -25.74 -8.89
N GLY A 151 -21.09 -26.78 -9.52
CA GLY A 151 -20.46 -26.69 -10.83
C GLY A 151 -19.01 -26.19 -10.76
N THR A 152 -18.17 -26.65 -11.68
CA THR A 152 -16.74 -26.28 -11.75
C THR A 152 -16.50 -24.92 -12.40
N ASN A 153 -17.50 -24.41 -13.11
CA ASN A 153 -17.49 -23.11 -13.77
C ASN A 153 -17.76 -21.95 -12.81
N VAL A 154 -18.25 -22.19 -11.60
CA VAL A 154 -18.42 -21.17 -10.57
C VAL A 154 -17.20 -21.21 -9.64
N THR A 155 -16.36 -20.17 -9.71
CA THR A 155 -15.05 -20.13 -9.04
C THR A 155 -15.04 -19.32 -7.75
N GLY A 156 -16.14 -18.61 -7.46
CA GLY A 156 -16.32 -17.93 -6.19
C GLY A 156 -17.76 -17.47 -5.99
N ALA A 157 -18.22 -17.46 -4.75
CA ALA A 157 -19.51 -16.90 -4.37
C ALA A 157 -19.45 -16.37 -2.93
N VAL A 158 -20.09 -15.23 -2.68
CA VAL A 158 -20.05 -14.54 -1.38
C VAL A 158 -21.42 -13.95 -1.07
N ALA A 159 -21.92 -14.19 0.14
CA ALA A 159 -22.98 -13.40 0.77
C ALA A 159 -22.36 -12.39 1.75
N GLU A 160 -22.22 -11.15 1.32
CA GLU A 160 -21.74 -10.08 2.17
C GLU A 160 -22.93 -9.41 2.88
N ARG A 161 -22.95 -9.40 4.21
CA ARG A 161 -24.03 -8.75 4.96
C ARG A 161 -23.96 -7.23 4.78
N VAL A 162 -25.04 -6.62 4.32
CA VAL A 162 -25.11 -5.16 4.08
C VAL A 162 -26.09 -4.42 5.00
N SER A 163 -27.00 -5.14 5.65
CA SER A 163 -27.79 -4.62 6.77
C SER A 163 -28.17 -5.77 7.70
N ALA A 164 -28.99 -5.50 8.72
CA ALA A 164 -29.49 -6.54 9.62
C ALA A 164 -30.20 -7.69 8.87
N THR A 165 -30.85 -7.38 7.74
CA THR A 165 -31.68 -8.34 6.98
C THR A 165 -31.26 -8.52 5.52
N GLU A 166 -30.33 -7.71 5.00
CA GLU A 166 -29.94 -7.73 3.59
C GLU A 166 -28.50 -8.26 3.41
N PHE A 167 -28.31 -8.98 2.31
CA PHE A 167 -27.00 -9.45 1.85
C PHE A 167 -26.77 -9.04 0.41
N ARG A 168 -25.53 -8.66 0.10
CA ARG A 168 -25.03 -8.61 -1.27
C ARG A 168 -24.53 -10.00 -1.64
N CYS A 169 -25.28 -10.68 -2.48
CA CYS A 169 -24.95 -12.00 -3.03
C CYS A 169 -24.21 -11.81 -4.35
N SER A 170 -23.02 -12.38 -4.47
CA SER A 170 -22.21 -12.29 -5.68
C SER A 170 -21.66 -13.65 -6.09
N MET A 171 -21.64 -13.93 -7.39
CA MET A 171 -21.11 -15.15 -7.99
C MET A 171 -20.10 -14.79 -9.09
N ILE A 172 -18.95 -15.46 -9.11
CA ILE A 172 -17.91 -15.38 -10.13
C ILE A 172 -17.96 -16.66 -10.93
N TYR A 173 -17.99 -16.56 -12.25
CA TYR A 173 -17.98 -17.71 -13.12
C TYR A 173 -16.93 -17.59 -14.23
N THR A 174 -16.46 -18.74 -14.70
CA THR A 174 -15.47 -18.89 -15.75
C THR A 174 -15.95 -19.87 -16.81
N ASN A 175 -16.09 -19.40 -18.05
CA ASN A 175 -16.45 -20.24 -19.20
C ASN A 175 -16.00 -19.58 -20.51
N SER A 176 -16.00 -20.30 -21.62
CA SER A 176 -15.74 -19.70 -22.93
C SER A 176 -16.77 -18.61 -23.25
N ALA A 177 -16.32 -17.57 -23.96
CA ALA A 177 -17.17 -16.45 -24.34
C ALA A 177 -18.40 -16.94 -25.11
N SER A 178 -19.58 -16.51 -24.67
CA SER A 178 -20.86 -16.98 -25.20
C SER A 178 -21.98 -15.98 -24.88
N THR A 179 -23.20 -16.29 -25.30
CA THR A 179 -24.41 -15.54 -24.94
C THR A 179 -25.43 -16.52 -24.35
N GLY A 180 -26.01 -16.17 -23.21
CA GLY A 180 -26.94 -17.07 -22.53
C GLY A 180 -27.67 -16.44 -21.35
N PRO A 181 -28.78 -17.04 -20.91
CA PRO A 181 -29.59 -16.55 -19.81
C PRO A 181 -28.93 -16.86 -18.46
N PHE A 182 -28.61 -15.84 -17.69
CA PHE A 182 -28.34 -16.00 -16.26
C PHE A 182 -29.63 -15.81 -15.47
N ALA A 183 -29.74 -16.52 -14.36
CA ALA A 183 -30.98 -16.54 -13.59
C ALA A 183 -30.76 -16.16 -12.12
N LEU A 184 -31.73 -15.42 -11.57
CA LEU A 184 -32.00 -15.29 -10.14
C LEU A 184 -33.19 -16.19 -9.81
N GLY A 185 -33.08 -17.02 -8.79
CA GLY A 185 -34.13 -18.00 -8.48
C GLY A 185 -34.36 -18.19 -6.99
N SER A 186 -35.33 -19.04 -6.67
CA SER A 186 -35.52 -19.56 -5.32
C SER A 186 -35.32 -21.07 -5.31
N THR A 187 -35.01 -21.62 -4.13
CA THR A 187 -35.03 -23.05 -3.87
C THR A 187 -35.36 -23.30 -2.40
N THR A 188 -35.86 -24.49 -2.06
CA THR A 188 -36.27 -24.84 -0.69
C THR A 188 -35.14 -25.41 0.16
N ASN A 189 -33.96 -25.61 -0.42
CA ASN A 189 -32.82 -26.24 0.23
C ASN A 189 -31.50 -25.68 -0.34
N ASN A 190 -30.37 -26.11 0.22
CA ASN A 190 -29.03 -25.77 -0.26
C ASN A 190 -28.39 -26.91 -1.09
N ASN A 191 -29.20 -27.78 -1.70
CA ASN A 191 -28.72 -28.81 -2.60
C ASN A 191 -28.94 -28.39 -4.06
N ASN A 192 -28.28 -29.06 -5.01
CA ASN A 192 -28.38 -28.75 -6.43
C ASN A 192 -29.72 -29.21 -7.07
N ASN A 193 -30.82 -29.18 -6.32
CA ASN A 193 -32.17 -29.42 -6.79
C ASN A 193 -33.05 -28.21 -6.52
N SER A 194 -33.24 -27.40 -7.55
CA SER A 194 -33.95 -26.12 -7.47
C SER A 194 -35.45 -26.20 -7.77
N SER A 195 -35.95 -27.37 -8.17
CA SER A 195 -37.38 -27.55 -8.48
C SER A 195 -38.20 -27.77 -7.22
N HIS A 196 -39.29 -27.02 -7.07
CA HIS A 196 -40.21 -27.16 -5.92
C HIS A 196 -41.60 -26.63 -6.29
N THR A 197 -42.58 -26.85 -5.41
CA THR A 197 -43.90 -26.21 -5.50
C THR A 197 -43.84 -24.86 -4.82
N GLY A 198 -44.10 -23.78 -5.55
CA GLY A 198 -43.97 -22.44 -5.01
C GLY A 198 -45.15 -21.99 -4.16
N VAL A 199 -44.93 -20.88 -3.45
CA VAL A 199 -45.93 -20.23 -2.58
C VAL A 199 -45.95 -18.74 -2.88
N THR A 200 -47.13 -18.12 -3.01
CA THR A 200 -47.22 -16.69 -3.41
C THR A 200 -46.61 -15.70 -2.41
N THR A 201 -46.44 -16.10 -1.15
CA THR A 201 -45.74 -15.31 -0.13
C THR A 201 -44.22 -15.48 -0.18
N ALA A 202 -43.73 -16.51 -0.88
CA ALA A 202 -42.31 -16.78 -1.02
C ALA A 202 -41.66 -15.87 -2.06
N GLY A 203 -40.44 -15.43 -1.75
CA GLY A 203 -39.63 -14.65 -2.66
C GLY A 203 -38.66 -13.73 -1.95
N PHE A 204 -38.14 -12.77 -2.71
CA PHE A 204 -37.05 -11.90 -2.27
C PHE A 204 -37.33 -10.46 -2.66
N ASP A 205 -36.96 -9.53 -1.79
CA ASP A 205 -36.80 -8.14 -2.17
C ASP A 205 -35.36 -7.95 -2.66
N LEU A 206 -35.23 -7.39 -3.87
CA LEU A 206 -33.99 -7.31 -4.62
C LEU A 206 -33.70 -5.86 -5.04
N LYS A 207 -32.41 -5.51 -5.12
CA LYS A 207 -31.94 -4.23 -5.67
C LYS A 207 -30.51 -4.36 -6.20
N GLY A 208 -30.14 -3.45 -7.11
CA GLY A 208 -28.79 -3.36 -7.67
C GLY A 208 -28.30 -4.63 -8.36
N PHE A 209 -29.13 -5.28 -9.19
CA PHE A 209 -28.68 -6.41 -10.01
C PHE A 209 -27.58 -5.96 -10.98
N GLN A 210 -26.45 -6.65 -10.96
CA GLN A 210 -25.33 -6.39 -11.85
C GLN A 210 -24.84 -7.64 -12.53
N PHE A 211 -24.45 -7.46 -13.79
CA PHE A 211 -23.66 -8.42 -14.54
C PHE A 211 -22.48 -7.70 -15.18
N GLU A 212 -21.26 -8.09 -14.80
CA GLU A 212 -20.03 -7.38 -15.14
C GLU A 212 -18.98 -8.37 -15.64
N ALA A 213 -18.21 -8.00 -16.66
CA ALA A 213 -17.00 -8.76 -17.01
C ALA A 213 -15.94 -8.55 -15.92
N GLY A 214 -15.31 -9.64 -15.45
CA GLY A 214 -14.31 -9.59 -14.40
C GLY A 214 -14.48 -10.66 -13.31
N SER A 215 -13.47 -10.78 -12.47
CA SER A 215 -13.37 -11.82 -11.44
C SER A 215 -13.93 -11.41 -10.08
N LYS A 216 -14.51 -10.21 -9.94
CA LYS A 216 -15.04 -9.67 -8.68
C LYS A 216 -16.19 -8.70 -8.96
N PRO A 217 -17.18 -8.58 -8.06
CA PRO A 217 -18.21 -7.55 -8.18
C PRO A 217 -17.60 -6.18 -7.91
N THR A 218 -18.00 -5.14 -8.66
CA THR A 218 -17.58 -3.75 -8.37
C THR A 218 -18.65 -2.99 -7.59
N SER A 219 -18.43 -1.74 -7.24
CA SER A 219 -19.44 -0.85 -6.65
C SER A 219 -20.72 -0.77 -7.50
N ARG A 220 -21.82 -0.28 -6.91
CA ARG A 220 -23.12 -0.23 -7.61
C ARG A 220 -23.07 0.74 -8.79
N ILE A 221 -23.47 0.24 -9.95
CA ILE A 221 -23.63 0.89 -11.25
C ILE A 221 -25.11 0.70 -11.64
N PRO A 222 -25.98 1.68 -11.31
CA PRO A 222 -27.40 1.58 -11.62
C PRO A 222 -27.63 1.61 -13.13
N THR A 223 -28.59 0.81 -13.58
CA THR A 223 -29.02 0.75 -14.98
C THR A 223 -30.52 0.89 -15.10
N THR A 224 -30.95 1.39 -16.25
CA THR A 224 -32.36 1.48 -16.65
C THR A 224 -32.55 0.69 -17.94
N SER A 225 -32.93 1.33 -19.03
CA SER A 225 -33.12 0.69 -20.34
C SER A 225 -31.82 0.38 -21.09
N ALA A 226 -30.66 0.74 -20.54
CA ALA A 226 -29.36 0.53 -21.15
C ALA A 226 -28.30 0.17 -20.11
N ALA A 227 -27.28 -0.57 -20.57
CA ALA A 227 -26.06 -0.82 -19.81
C ALA A 227 -25.36 0.49 -19.48
N ALA A 228 -24.70 0.53 -18.32
CA ALA A 228 -23.97 1.71 -17.85
C ALA A 228 -22.55 1.34 -17.46
N THR A 229 -21.62 2.27 -17.69
CA THR A 229 -20.19 2.09 -17.41
C THR A 229 -19.74 3.06 -16.33
N ARG A 230 -19.08 2.51 -15.30
CA ARG A 230 -18.31 3.30 -14.33
C ARG A 230 -16.86 3.41 -14.82
N PRO A 231 -16.29 4.62 -14.93
CA PRO A 231 -14.89 4.79 -15.28
C PRO A 231 -13.92 4.21 -14.24
N ALA A 232 -12.70 3.89 -14.67
CA ALA A 232 -11.64 3.42 -13.78
C ALA A 232 -11.20 4.51 -12.80
N ASP A 233 -10.83 4.08 -11.60
CA ASP A 233 -10.04 4.89 -10.68
C ASP A 233 -8.56 4.81 -11.04
N VAL A 234 -7.91 5.96 -11.18
CA VAL A 234 -6.48 6.07 -11.43
C VAL A 234 -5.85 6.77 -10.24
N LEU A 235 -5.22 6.00 -9.36
CA LEU A 235 -4.49 6.51 -8.21
C LEU A 235 -3.02 6.68 -8.58
N THR A 236 -2.53 7.91 -8.52
CA THR A 236 -1.13 8.26 -8.73
C THR A 236 -0.48 8.57 -7.39
N LEU A 237 0.67 7.96 -7.15
CA LEU A 237 1.46 8.03 -5.94
C LEU A 237 2.79 8.74 -6.25
N ASP A 238 3.03 9.87 -5.61
CA ASP A 238 4.28 10.62 -5.69
C ASP A 238 5.30 10.07 -4.70
N TRP A 239 6.23 9.27 -5.21
CA TRP A 239 7.29 8.69 -4.42
C TRP A 239 8.48 9.65 -4.23
N SER A 240 8.53 10.76 -4.98
CA SER A 240 9.58 11.76 -4.84
C SER A 240 9.49 12.50 -3.51
N SER A 241 8.29 12.63 -2.94
CA SER A 241 8.09 13.17 -1.57
C SER A 241 8.75 12.31 -0.50
N PHE A 242 9.02 11.04 -0.80
CA PHE A 242 9.75 10.11 0.06
C PHE A 242 11.21 9.91 -0.36
N GLY A 243 11.70 10.70 -1.31
CA GLY A 243 13.08 10.60 -1.81
C GLY A 243 13.35 9.33 -2.61
N VAL A 244 12.32 8.65 -3.12
CA VAL A 244 12.50 7.44 -3.92
C VAL A 244 12.83 7.82 -5.37
N PRO A 245 13.96 7.37 -5.92
CA PRO A 245 14.35 7.71 -7.28
C PRO A 245 13.48 6.97 -8.32
N ASN A 246 13.50 7.49 -9.56
CA ASN A 246 12.96 6.77 -10.71
C ASN A 246 13.60 5.39 -10.85
N GLY A 247 12.80 4.42 -11.30
CA GLY A 247 13.22 3.04 -11.45
C GLY A 247 12.19 2.06 -10.93
N THR A 248 12.57 0.80 -10.81
CA THR A 248 11.68 -0.26 -10.37
C THR A 248 11.83 -0.50 -8.88
N ILE A 249 10.71 -0.50 -8.16
CA ILE A 249 10.61 -0.88 -6.75
C ILE A 249 9.61 -2.03 -6.60
N THR A 250 9.60 -2.66 -5.43
CA THR A 250 8.47 -3.51 -5.02
C THR A 250 7.57 -2.68 -4.12
N ALA A 251 6.30 -2.50 -4.47
CA ALA A 251 5.32 -1.86 -3.61
C ALA A 251 4.44 -2.94 -2.94
N ARG A 252 4.35 -2.90 -1.62
CA ARG A 252 3.44 -3.73 -0.81
C ARG A 252 2.16 -2.99 -0.55
N TYR A 253 1.06 -3.53 -1.04
CA TYR A 253 -0.29 -3.06 -0.76
C TYR A 253 -0.82 -3.80 0.46
N THR A 254 -1.42 -3.07 1.39
CA THR A 254 -2.17 -3.62 2.53
C THR A 254 -3.64 -3.35 2.32
N PHE A 255 -4.48 -4.33 2.63
CA PHE A 255 -5.91 -4.28 2.37
C PHE A 255 -6.75 -4.23 3.66
N ASP A 256 -8.07 -4.11 3.51
CA ASP A 256 -9.06 -4.04 4.59
C ASP A 256 -9.08 -5.26 5.51
N ASP A 257 -8.71 -6.44 5.01
CA ASP A 257 -8.64 -7.68 5.78
C ASP A 257 -7.26 -7.93 6.40
N GLY A 258 -6.33 -6.97 6.28
CA GLY A 258 -4.95 -7.08 6.75
C GLY A 258 -4.04 -7.93 5.86
N SER A 259 -4.56 -8.53 4.79
CA SER A 259 -3.73 -9.21 3.81
C SER A 259 -2.84 -8.23 3.04
N THR A 260 -1.78 -8.75 2.42
CA THR A 260 -0.84 -7.92 1.65
C THR A 260 -0.55 -8.52 0.29
N GLN A 261 -0.17 -7.66 -0.67
CA GLN A 261 0.27 -8.06 -2.00
C GLN A 261 1.48 -7.21 -2.41
N ASP A 262 2.56 -7.87 -2.79
CA ASP A 262 3.76 -7.23 -3.33
C ASP A 262 3.65 -7.15 -4.86
N VAL A 263 3.83 -5.95 -5.41
CA VAL A 263 3.77 -5.69 -6.85
C VAL A 263 4.99 -4.92 -7.31
N VAL A 264 5.62 -5.41 -8.37
CA VAL A 264 6.68 -4.67 -9.07
C VAL A 264 6.11 -3.40 -9.65
N THR A 265 6.61 -2.26 -9.19
CA THR A 265 6.10 -0.92 -9.50
C THR A 265 7.21 -0.10 -10.15
N VAL A 266 6.90 0.51 -11.30
CA VAL A 266 7.81 1.40 -12.00
C VAL A 266 7.51 2.84 -11.58
N ILE A 267 8.53 3.53 -11.09
CA ILE A 267 8.50 4.96 -10.79
C ILE A 267 9.10 5.70 -11.98
N ALA A 268 8.31 6.57 -12.59
CA ALA A 268 8.72 7.42 -13.70
C ALA A 268 8.30 8.87 -13.40
N GLY A 269 9.24 9.80 -13.53
CA GLY A 269 8.99 11.21 -13.18
C GLY A 269 8.64 11.42 -11.70
N GLY A 270 9.12 10.56 -10.81
CA GLY A 270 8.84 10.61 -9.36
C GLY A 270 7.54 9.94 -8.95
N VAL A 271 6.70 9.50 -9.89
CA VAL A 271 5.36 8.97 -9.59
C VAL A 271 5.18 7.53 -10.07
N SER A 272 4.21 6.83 -9.49
CA SER A 272 3.68 5.57 -10.01
C SER A 272 2.15 5.58 -10.06
N VAL A 273 1.56 4.76 -10.92
CA VAL A 273 0.11 4.51 -10.92
C VAL A 273 -0.16 3.18 -10.23
N VAL A 274 -1.11 3.15 -9.32
CA VAL A 274 -1.54 1.92 -8.64
C VAL A 274 -2.26 1.02 -9.64
N PRO A 275 -1.87 -0.26 -9.75
CA PRO A 275 -2.48 -1.16 -10.72
C PRO A 275 -3.89 -1.59 -10.27
N THR A 276 -4.74 -1.94 -11.23
CA THR A 276 -6.13 -2.34 -10.97
C THR A 276 -6.33 -3.85 -10.82
N ASN A 277 -5.27 -4.65 -10.92
CA ASN A 277 -5.31 -6.12 -10.79
C ASN A 277 -4.96 -6.60 -9.36
N LEU A 278 -5.21 -5.76 -8.35
CA LEU A 278 -4.97 -6.10 -6.96
C LEU A 278 -5.94 -7.19 -6.45
N ASN A 279 -5.49 -7.93 -5.44
CA ASN A 279 -6.25 -8.99 -4.81
C ASN A 279 -7.49 -8.47 -4.08
N ARG A 280 -7.49 -7.19 -3.67
CA ARG A 280 -8.66 -6.53 -3.08
C ARG A 280 -8.73 -5.08 -3.54
N PRO A 281 -9.94 -4.49 -3.61
CA PRO A 281 -10.11 -3.13 -4.10
C PRO A 281 -9.94 -2.07 -3.00
N TRP A 282 -9.94 -2.46 -1.71
CA TRP A 282 -9.80 -1.54 -0.58
C TRP A 282 -8.38 -1.48 -0.07
N ILE A 283 -7.70 -0.37 -0.33
CA ILE A 283 -6.30 -0.16 0.04
C ILE A 283 -6.25 0.61 1.36
N THR A 284 -5.57 0.06 2.36
CA THR A 284 -5.31 0.72 3.66
C THR A 284 -3.90 1.29 3.74
N GLY A 285 -2.96 0.74 2.99
CA GLY A 285 -1.59 1.26 2.92
C GLY A 285 -0.84 0.78 1.68
N VAL A 286 0.16 1.56 1.27
CA VAL A 286 1.11 1.19 0.21
C VAL A 286 2.51 1.49 0.66
N LEU A 287 3.40 0.50 0.68
CA LEU A 287 4.75 0.62 1.21
C LEU A 287 5.80 0.25 0.15
N GLY A 288 6.88 1.01 0.04
CA GLY A 288 8.05 0.61 -0.75
C GLY A 288 8.85 -0.48 -0.01
N VAL A 289 8.81 -1.71 -0.51
CA VAL A 289 9.58 -2.85 0.01
C VAL A 289 10.99 -2.81 -0.56
N GLY A 290 12.00 -2.85 0.31
CA GLY A 290 13.40 -2.72 -0.09
C GLY A 290 13.80 -1.31 -0.52
N VAL A 291 12.87 -0.36 -0.45
CA VAL A 291 13.14 1.08 -0.55
C VAL A 291 13.57 1.54 0.83
N THR A 292 14.83 1.35 1.16
CA THR A 292 15.38 1.83 2.42
C THR A 292 15.76 3.29 2.25
N VAL A 293 14.88 4.22 2.63
CA VAL A 293 15.32 5.49 3.23
C VAL A 293 15.19 5.28 4.73
N PRO A 294 16.20 5.62 5.54
CA PRO A 294 16.22 5.20 6.93
C PRO A 294 15.31 6.09 7.74
N ASP A 295 14.13 5.58 8.10
CA ASP A 295 13.61 5.78 9.43
C ASP A 295 12.79 4.57 9.89
N THR A 296 13.18 4.08 11.04
CA THR A 296 12.69 2.96 11.80
C THR A 296 12.02 3.47 13.07
N PHE A 297 10.69 3.46 13.08
CA PHE A 297 9.91 4.07 14.17
C PHE A 297 10.07 3.35 15.52
N ASN A 298 10.85 2.24 15.58
CA ASN A 298 11.17 1.45 16.77
C ASN A 298 12.55 0.74 16.69
N ASN A 299 13.46 1.10 15.76
CA ASN A 299 14.79 0.46 15.75
C ASN A 299 15.76 1.30 16.58
N PRO A 300 16.34 0.77 17.66
CA PRO A 300 17.31 1.51 18.46
C PRO A 300 18.59 1.84 17.67
N SER A 301 18.85 1.19 16.54
CA SER A 301 20.08 1.36 15.74
C SER A 301 20.02 2.43 14.65
N ILE A 302 18.89 3.15 14.47
CA ILE A 302 18.74 4.24 13.48
C ILE A 302 18.00 5.41 14.14
N PHE A 303 18.53 6.62 14.02
CA PHE A 303 17.92 7.83 14.56
C PHE A 303 16.54 8.09 13.92
N PRO A 304 15.51 8.42 14.72
CA PRO A 304 14.16 8.61 14.20
C PRO A 304 13.99 9.89 13.38
N LEU A 305 13.17 9.86 12.33
CA LEU A 305 12.75 11.03 11.56
C LEU A 305 11.45 11.55 12.18
N LEU A 306 11.55 12.64 12.93
CA LEU A 306 10.41 13.25 13.62
C LEU A 306 9.91 14.48 12.83
N PRO A 307 8.59 14.75 12.85
CA PRO A 307 8.03 15.96 12.24
C PRO A 307 8.67 17.22 12.84
N GLY A 308 8.67 18.30 12.05
CA GLY A 308 9.25 19.57 12.48
C GLY A 308 10.78 19.56 12.63
N GLN A 309 11.49 18.50 12.25
CA GLN A 309 12.96 18.52 12.26
C GLN A 309 13.47 19.69 11.40
N MET A 310 14.19 20.61 12.03
CA MET A 310 14.74 21.79 11.37
C MET A 310 15.69 21.35 10.27
N PHE A 311 15.41 21.80 9.06
CA PHE A 311 16.12 21.38 7.86
C PHE A 311 16.93 22.58 7.31
N PRO A 312 18.26 22.48 7.19
CA PRO A 312 19.18 21.37 7.52
C PRO A 312 19.62 21.33 9.00
N ALA A 313 19.92 20.12 9.50
CA ALA A 313 20.69 19.96 10.73
C ALA A 313 22.06 20.66 10.60
N LEU A 314 22.52 21.35 11.64
CA LEU A 314 23.80 22.05 11.59
C LEU A 314 24.95 21.03 11.58
N LYS A 315 25.60 20.84 10.43
CA LYS A 315 26.71 19.92 10.22
C LYS A 315 28.05 20.62 10.38
N THR A 316 28.85 20.20 11.36
CA THR A 316 30.14 20.82 11.71
C THR A 316 31.30 19.82 11.59
N PRO A 317 32.34 20.10 10.79
CA PRO A 317 33.56 19.29 10.75
C PRO A 317 34.47 19.57 11.95
N ILE A 318 35.00 18.52 12.57
CA ILE A 318 35.91 18.58 13.73
C ILE A 318 37.23 17.88 13.39
N TRP A 319 38.33 18.61 13.55
CA TRP A 319 39.69 18.11 13.37
C TRP A 319 40.45 18.08 14.68
N ASN A 320 41.36 17.12 14.82
CA ASN A 320 42.32 17.07 15.93
C ASN A 320 43.72 17.38 15.38
N THR A 321 44.24 18.55 15.72
CA THR A 321 45.58 19.01 15.32
C THR A 321 46.35 19.42 16.56
N LYS A 322 47.54 18.86 16.74
CA LYS A 322 48.47 19.27 17.80
C LYS A 322 49.38 20.37 17.26
N ILE A 323 49.50 21.46 18.02
CA ILE A 323 50.35 22.60 17.70
C ILE A 323 51.41 22.71 18.79
N ALA A 324 52.68 22.80 18.39
CA ALA A 324 53.79 23.05 19.28
C ALA A 324 54.51 24.32 18.81
N THR A 325 54.67 25.28 19.72
CA THR A 325 55.30 26.57 19.43
C THR A 325 56.72 26.57 20.01
N ALA A 326 57.71 26.84 19.17
CA ALA A 326 59.10 26.96 19.60
C ALA A 326 59.33 28.30 20.33
N ALA A 327 60.42 28.41 21.11
CA ALA A 327 60.80 29.67 21.76
C ALA A 327 61.03 30.83 20.76
N SER A 328 61.30 30.53 19.49
CA SER A 328 61.40 31.50 18.39
C SER A 328 60.05 31.99 17.85
N GLY A 329 58.92 31.49 18.38
CA GLY A 329 57.57 31.79 17.89
C GLY A 329 57.13 30.96 16.67
N ARG A 330 57.99 30.10 16.11
CA ARG A 330 57.61 29.21 14.98
C ARG A 330 56.73 28.05 15.46
N GLU A 331 55.71 27.72 14.68
CA GLU A 331 54.79 26.60 14.96
C GLU A 331 55.12 25.34 14.17
N ARG A 332 55.12 24.20 14.84
CA ARG A 332 55.03 22.87 14.23
C ARG A 332 53.64 22.30 14.47
N ARG A 333 52.95 21.94 13.39
CA ARG A 333 51.57 21.44 13.43
C ARG A 333 51.54 19.99 12.95
N ARG A 334 50.84 19.12 13.69
CA ARG A 334 50.63 17.71 13.33
C ARG A 334 49.14 17.39 13.32
N LYS A 335 48.63 17.00 12.15
CA LYS A 335 47.27 16.47 12.00
C LYS A 335 47.21 15.08 12.63
N GLN A 336 46.38 14.89 13.65
CA GLN A 336 46.25 13.61 14.35
C GLN A 336 45.25 12.67 13.63
N TRP A 337 44.32 13.22 12.86
CA TRP A 337 43.29 12.46 12.16
C TRP A 337 43.40 12.59 10.64
N ALA A 338 43.16 11.50 9.90
CA ALA A 338 43.19 11.53 8.43
C ALA A 338 41.97 12.27 7.83
N TYR A 339 40.78 12.04 8.40
CA TYR A 339 39.46 12.62 8.04
C TYR A 339 38.82 13.33 9.26
N PRO A 340 37.83 14.23 9.10
CA PRO A 340 37.18 14.89 10.23
C PRO A 340 36.27 13.93 11.04
N ARG A 341 35.79 14.36 12.21
CA ARG A 341 34.51 13.88 12.74
C ARG A 341 33.43 14.88 12.37
N TRP A 342 32.21 14.44 12.17
CA TRP A 342 31.06 15.32 11.98
C TRP A 342 30.26 15.40 13.26
N ARG A 343 29.94 16.63 13.66
CA ARG A 343 28.89 16.90 14.65
C ARG A 343 27.65 17.37 13.91
N PHE A 344 26.51 16.77 14.22
CA PHE A 344 25.20 17.17 13.76
C PHE A 344 24.43 17.72 14.95
N LYS A 345 23.85 18.91 14.82
CA LYS A 345 22.86 19.40 15.79
C LYS A 345 21.49 19.35 15.17
N ILE A 346 20.58 18.66 15.85
CA ILE A 346 19.20 18.44 15.41
C ILE A 346 18.28 19.25 16.31
N GLY A 347 17.53 20.18 15.71
CA GLY A 347 16.45 20.92 16.35
C GLY A 347 15.11 20.51 15.79
N HIS A 348 14.04 20.71 16.56
CA HIS A 348 12.68 20.49 16.10
C HIS A 348 11.83 21.75 16.31
N GLU A 349 11.12 22.19 15.27
CA GLU A 349 10.14 23.27 15.36
C GLU A 349 8.89 22.83 16.12
N VAL A 350 8.51 21.56 15.96
CA VAL A 350 7.33 20.98 16.60
C VAL A 350 7.61 19.54 17.00
N LEU A 351 7.57 19.24 18.30
CA LEU A 351 7.44 17.90 18.85
C LEU A 351 6.14 17.83 19.64
N ARG A 352 5.21 16.97 19.23
CA ARG A 352 3.94 16.79 19.97
C ARG A 352 4.12 15.70 21.02
N ASP A 353 3.36 15.84 22.09
CA ASP A 353 3.24 14.85 23.16
C ASP A 353 1.76 14.64 23.49
N THR A 354 1.04 14.05 22.54
CA THR A 354 -0.37 13.68 22.71
C THR A 354 -0.54 12.18 22.49
N VAL A 355 -1.65 11.60 22.95
CA VAL A 355 -1.93 10.16 22.78
C VAL A 355 -1.91 9.75 21.30
N ALA A 356 -2.36 10.63 20.40
CA ALA A 356 -2.34 10.38 18.96
C ALA A 356 -0.95 10.64 18.31
N TYR A 357 -0.13 11.49 18.92
CA TYR A 357 1.16 11.94 18.39
C TYR A 357 2.23 11.97 19.51
N PRO A 358 2.79 10.82 19.90
CA PRO A 358 3.75 10.72 21.01
C PRO A 358 5.20 10.91 20.54
N GLU A 359 5.49 11.99 19.81
CA GLU A 359 6.81 12.19 19.19
C GLU A 359 7.91 12.47 20.21
N LEU A 360 7.61 13.30 21.22
CA LEU A 360 8.55 13.57 22.32
C LEU A 360 8.86 12.30 23.12
N GLN A 361 7.83 11.50 23.43
CA GLN A 361 8.00 10.22 24.13
C GLN A 361 8.87 9.24 23.33
N ARG A 362 8.73 9.22 22.00
CA ARG A 362 9.56 8.38 21.11
C ARG A 362 11.03 8.79 21.15
N LEU A 363 11.31 10.08 21.12
CA LEU A 363 12.69 10.57 21.22
C LEU A 363 13.30 10.19 22.57
N PHE A 364 12.55 10.33 23.67
CA PHE A 364 12.98 9.87 24.99
C PHE A 364 13.22 8.36 25.04
N ALA A 365 12.32 7.55 24.47
CA ALA A 365 12.51 6.10 24.38
C ALA A 365 13.77 5.73 23.60
N PHE A 366 14.03 6.39 22.46
CA PHE A 366 15.23 6.17 21.66
C PHE A 366 16.51 6.57 22.41
N PHE A 367 16.49 7.72 23.11
CA PHE A 367 17.61 8.17 23.92
C PHE A 367 17.94 7.18 25.04
N ASN A 368 16.92 6.69 25.75
CA ASN A 368 17.07 5.70 26.82
C ASN A 368 17.51 4.33 26.29
N ALA A 369 17.00 3.90 25.13
CA ALA A 369 17.42 2.65 24.50
C ALA A 369 18.91 2.66 24.08
N ASN A 370 19.45 3.84 23.77
CA ASN A 370 20.85 4.03 23.41
C ASN A 370 21.76 4.43 24.59
N ALA A 371 21.20 4.63 25.78
CA ALA A 371 21.91 5.03 27.00
C ALA A 371 22.85 6.23 26.79
N GLY A 372 22.32 7.31 26.20
CA GLY A 372 23.08 8.54 25.97
C GLY A 372 24.30 8.32 25.09
N GLN A 373 25.50 8.66 25.59
CA GLN A 373 26.75 8.58 24.82
C GLN A 373 27.25 7.15 24.58
N TYR A 374 26.61 6.12 25.14
CA TYR A 374 27.13 4.75 25.11
C TYR A 374 27.01 4.06 23.75
N THR A 375 25.79 3.99 23.18
CA THR A 375 25.52 3.19 21.98
C THR A 375 25.69 4.01 20.70
N GLU A 376 26.24 3.36 19.66
CA GLU A 376 26.30 3.91 18.31
C GLU A 376 25.07 3.49 17.47
N PHE A 377 24.57 4.42 16.67
CA PHE A 377 23.43 4.24 15.78
C PHE A 377 23.64 5.01 14.48
N SER A 378 22.81 4.72 13.48
CA SER A 378 22.92 5.36 12.17
C SER A 378 22.04 6.60 12.09
N TYR A 379 22.58 7.70 11.57
CA TYR A 379 21.87 8.95 11.29
C TYR A 379 21.84 9.25 9.78
N PHE A 380 20.66 9.55 9.27
CA PHE A 380 20.46 9.92 7.86
C PHE A 380 20.56 11.43 7.70
N ASP A 381 21.55 11.89 6.93
CA ASP A 381 21.68 13.29 6.52
C ASP A 381 21.11 13.45 5.12
N ALA A 382 19.94 14.07 5.00
CA ALA A 382 19.21 14.13 3.74
C ALA A 382 19.91 14.92 2.61
N PHE A 383 20.95 15.70 2.92
CA PHE A 383 21.76 16.40 1.91
C PHE A 383 23.09 15.71 1.58
N ASP A 384 23.48 14.72 2.37
CA ASP A 384 24.78 14.05 2.23
C ASP A 384 24.66 12.55 2.50
N ASN A 385 23.97 11.86 1.58
CA ASN A 385 23.48 10.49 1.77
C ASN A 385 23.74 9.55 0.60
N ALA A 386 24.33 10.02 -0.51
CA ALA A 386 24.53 9.18 -1.69
C ALA A 386 25.82 9.50 -2.43
N VAL A 387 26.32 8.51 -3.16
CA VAL A 387 27.44 8.66 -4.10
C VAL A 387 27.14 7.94 -5.41
N VAL A 388 27.74 8.43 -6.50
CA VAL A 388 27.62 7.85 -7.84
C VAL A 388 29.02 7.58 -8.37
N ASP A 389 29.25 6.33 -8.79
CA ASP A 389 30.52 5.81 -9.34
C ASP A 389 31.77 6.26 -8.58
N GLN A 390 31.66 6.28 -7.26
CA GLN A 390 32.70 6.71 -6.35
C GLN A 390 33.79 5.65 -6.25
N ALA A 391 35.04 6.04 -6.48
CA ALA A 391 36.19 5.16 -6.27
C ALA A 391 36.36 4.86 -4.78
N PHE A 392 36.55 3.59 -4.44
CA PHE A 392 36.79 3.16 -3.06
C PHE A 392 37.99 2.24 -2.87
N GLY A 393 38.58 1.73 -3.95
CA GLY A 393 39.79 0.92 -3.89
C GLY A 393 40.27 0.43 -5.24
N THR A 394 41.32 -0.38 -5.21
CA THR A 394 41.89 -1.06 -6.37
C THR A 394 42.11 -2.52 -6.00
N GLY A 395 41.72 -3.44 -6.88
CA GLY A 395 41.97 -4.87 -6.72
C GLY A 395 43.47 -5.19 -6.67
N ASP A 396 43.83 -6.18 -5.87
CA ASP A 396 45.19 -6.70 -5.72
C ASP A 396 45.32 -8.17 -6.15
N GLY A 397 44.22 -8.79 -6.60
CA GLY A 397 44.16 -10.19 -7.01
C GLY A 397 44.02 -11.20 -5.86
N THR A 398 44.03 -10.77 -4.60
CA THR A 398 44.01 -11.68 -3.43
C THR A 398 42.98 -11.28 -2.37
N THR A 399 42.82 -9.99 -2.10
CA THR A 399 41.87 -9.46 -1.13
C THR A 399 40.45 -9.52 -1.69
N THR A 400 39.53 -10.07 -0.90
CA THR A 400 38.10 -10.15 -1.26
C THR A 400 37.25 -9.11 -0.55
N THR A 401 37.75 -8.47 0.51
CA THR A 401 36.98 -7.53 1.33
C THR A 401 37.63 -6.15 1.35
N PHE A 402 36.84 -5.12 1.02
CA PHE A 402 37.31 -3.74 0.89
C PHE A 402 36.39 -2.79 1.68
N GLN A 403 36.95 -1.76 2.31
CA GLN A 403 36.16 -0.73 2.98
C GLN A 403 35.56 0.24 1.95
N LEU A 404 34.26 0.51 2.02
CA LEU A 404 33.67 1.58 1.22
C LEU A 404 34.18 2.94 1.68
N MET A 405 34.56 3.75 0.70
CA MET A 405 35.06 5.10 0.89
C MET A 405 34.19 6.08 0.12
N ARG A 406 34.03 7.28 0.67
CA ARG A 406 33.48 8.43 -0.03
C ARG A 406 34.52 9.53 -0.12
N THR A 407 34.51 10.28 -1.22
CA THR A 407 35.27 11.51 -1.35
C THR A 407 34.30 12.67 -1.19
N GLY A 408 34.50 13.48 -0.15
CA GLY A 408 33.81 14.75 0.00
C GLY A 408 34.72 15.92 -0.38
N GLY A 409 34.13 17.10 -0.56
CA GLY A 409 34.87 18.32 -0.88
C GLY A 409 34.28 19.09 -2.06
N ALA A 410 35.00 20.10 -2.52
CA ALA A 410 34.59 20.94 -3.64
C ALA A 410 35.79 21.21 -4.56
N GLY A 411 35.64 20.93 -5.85
CA GLY A 411 36.71 21.06 -6.84
C GLY A 411 37.94 20.23 -6.47
N ALA A 412 39.11 20.87 -6.42
CA ALA A 412 40.37 20.22 -6.06
C ALA A 412 40.57 20.03 -4.54
N ILE A 413 39.68 20.54 -3.70
CA ILE A 413 39.78 20.44 -2.24
C ILE A 413 38.98 19.23 -1.79
N LEU A 414 39.66 18.08 -1.67
CA LEU A 414 39.03 16.79 -1.41
C LEU A 414 39.50 16.20 -0.08
N PHE A 415 38.61 15.46 0.56
CA PHE A 415 38.93 14.55 1.66
C PHE A 415 38.24 13.21 1.41
N THR A 416 38.85 12.13 1.86
CA THR A 416 38.27 10.79 1.81
C THR A 416 37.95 10.31 3.21
N GLU A 417 36.82 9.65 3.38
CA GLU A 417 36.46 9.02 4.63
C GLU A 417 35.71 7.70 4.41
N PRO A 418 35.78 6.76 5.37
CA PRO A 418 35.07 5.50 5.26
C PRO A 418 33.57 5.71 5.45
N VAL A 419 32.78 5.01 4.63
CA VAL A 419 31.34 4.86 4.83
C VAL A 419 31.12 3.66 5.75
N ARG A 420 30.51 3.88 6.92
CA ARG A 420 30.36 2.84 7.95
C ARG A 420 28.95 2.29 8.11
N SER A 421 27.95 3.03 7.64
CA SER A 421 26.56 2.59 7.61
C SER A 421 26.05 2.74 6.19
N VAL A 422 25.72 1.61 5.56
CA VAL A 422 25.42 1.52 4.13
C VAL A 422 23.95 1.14 3.98
N ILE A 423 23.24 1.91 3.17
CA ILE A 423 21.82 1.67 2.87
C ILE A 423 21.71 0.78 1.63
N SER A 424 22.47 1.12 0.59
CA SER A 424 22.53 0.37 -0.66
C SER A 424 23.91 0.48 -1.26
N CYS A 425 24.34 -0.57 -1.97
CA CYS A 425 25.63 -0.58 -2.65
C CYS A 425 25.53 -1.38 -3.94
N LYS A 426 25.89 -0.75 -5.05
CA LYS A 426 26.16 -1.37 -6.35
C LYS A 426 27.64 -1.20 -6.65
N ALA A 427 28.44 -2.19 -6.28
CA ALA A 427 29.89 -2.19 -6.52
C ALA A 427 30.20 -2.66 -7.95
N LYS A 428 31.14 -2.00 -8.61
CA LYS A 428 31.66 -2.34 -9.93
C LYS A 428 33.15 -2.65 -9.84
N VAL A 429 33.59 -3.65 -10.62
CA VAL A 429 35.00 -4.01 -10.84
C VAL A 429 35.33 -3.66 -12.28
N ALA A 430 36.31 -2.78 -12.50
CA ALA A 430 36.70 -2.30 -13.82
C ALA A 430 35.50 -1.83 -14.68
N GLY A 431 34.54 -1.15 -14.07
CA GLY A 431 33.34 -0.61 -14.72
C GLY A 431 32.15 -1.57 -14.86
N THR A 432 32.34 -2.87 -14.58
CA THR A 432 31.26 -3.88 -14.65
C THR A 432 30.66 -4.13 -13.28
N LEU A 433 29.32 -4.22 -13.17
CA LEU A 433 28.63 -4.52 -11.92
C LEU A 433 29.06 -5.91 -11.40
N ALA A 434 29.47 -5.97 -10.13
CA ALA A 434 29.89 -7.18 -9.46
C ALA A 434 28.87 -7.62 -8.40
N THR A 435 28.74 -8.93 -8.21
CA THR A 435 27.96 -9.49 -7.10
C THR A 435 28.77 -9.38 -5.81
N THR A 436 28.26 -8.64 -4.85
CA THR A 436 28.95 -8.36 -3.58
C THR A 436 28.02 -8.41 -2.38
N THR A 437 28.56 -8.79 -1.23
CA THR A 437 27.87 -8.71 0.06
C THR A 437 28.37 -7.49 0.83
N VAL A 438 27.45 -6.70 1.39
CA VAL A 438 27.80 -5.57 2.27
C VAL A 438 27.74 -6.02 3.72
N ASN A 439 28.82 -5.83 4.47
CA ASN A 439 28.89 -6.20 5.89
C ASN A 439 28.73 -4.97 6.79
N TYR A 440 28.48 -5.24 8.08
CA TYR A 440 28.49 -4.22 9.12
C TYR A 440 29.81 -3.44 9.13
N GLY A 441 29.74 -2.13 9.36
CA GLY A 441 30.90 -1.24 9.28
C GLY A 441 31.26 -0.78 7.87
N GLY A 442 30.45 -1.15 6.87
CA GLY A 442 30.54 -0.67 5.49
C GLY A 442 31.68 -1.27 4.68
N THR A 443 32.05 -2.51 4.97
CA THR A 443 32.92 -3.29 4.10
C THR A 443 32.11 -4.05 3.06
N VAL A 444 32.70 -4.26 1.89
CA VAL A 444 32.11 -4.99 0.77
C VAL A 444 32.99 -6.20 0.47
N THR A 445 32.36 -7.37 0.43
CA THR A 445 33.02 -8.64 0.12
C THR A 445 32.61 -9.11 -1.28
N PHE A 446 33.60 -9.37 -2.11
CA PHE A 446 33.46 -9.95 -3.45
C PHE A 446 33.52 -11.47 -3.39
N ALA A 447 32.75 -12.14 -4.26
CA ALA A 447 32.78 -13.60 -4.39
C ALA A 447 34.12 -14.12 -4.94
N THR A 448 34.82 -13.32 -5.74
CA THR A 448 36.15 -13.60 -6.26
C THR A 448 37.01 -12.36 -6.08
N ALA A 449 38.27 -12.52 -5.70
CA ALA A 449 39.18 -11.40 -5.50
C ALA A 449 39.29 -10.58 -6.81
N PRO A 450 39.02 -9.26 -6.78
CA PRO A 450 39.19 -8.42 -7.95
C PRO A 450 40.64 -8.46 -8.45
N ALA A 451 40.82 -8.60 -9.76
CA ALA A 451 42.15 -8.70 -10.37
C ALA A 451 43.05 -7.51 -10.01
N ALA A 452 44.36 -7.75 -9.97
CA ALA A 452 45.35 -6.71 -9.68
C ALA A 452 45.19 -5.52 -10.64
N GLY A 453 45.06 -4.31 -10.09
CA GLY A 453 44.87 -3.07 -10.86
C GLY A 453 43.42 -2.77 -11.27
N ALA A 454 42.45 -3.66 -10.98
CA ALA A 454 41.05 -3.40 -11.30
C ALA A 454 40.48 -2.27 -10.42
N ALA A 455 39.99 -1.20 -11.03
CA ALA A 455 39.36 -0.10 -10.30
C ALA A 455 38.04 -0.55 -9.65
N LEU A 456 37.89 -0.26 -8.36
CA LEU A 456 36.68 -0.55 -7.61
C LEU A 456 35.89 0.73 -7.41
N THR A 457 34.67 0.77 -7.94
CA THR A 457 33.75 1.92 -7.83
C THR A 457 32.42 1.48 -7.29
N TRP A 458 31.69 2.36 -6.62
CA TRP A 458 30.36 2.04 -6.11
C TRP A 458 29.39 3.20 -6.29
N THR A 459 28.13 2.84 -6.54
CA THR A 459 26.99 3.74 -6.50
C THR A 459 26.06 3.26 -5.41
N GLY A 460 25.59 4.14 -4.54
CA GLY A 460 24.78 3.72 -3.41
C GLY A 460 24.40 4.86 -2.47
N ALA A 461 23.55 4.51 -1.50
CA ALA A 461 23.14 5.40 -0.42
C ALA A 461 23.74 4.95 0.92
N TYR A 462 23.94 5.89 1.84
CA TYR A 462 24.59 5.66 3.13
C TYR A 462 24.06 6.56 4.24
N MET A 463 24.46 6.23 5.46
CA MET A 463 24.20 6.98 6.69
C MET A 463 25.50 7.26 7.43
N PHE A 464 25.44 8.17 8.39
CA PHE A 464 26.52 8.42 9.33
C PHE A 464 26.36 7.55 10.56
N LEU A 465 27.38 6.77 10.90
CA LEU A 465 27.43 6.09 12.19
C LEU A 465 27.81 7.12 13.28
N VAL A 466 26.88 7.38 14.18
CA VAL A 466 26.95 8.44 15.20
C VAL A 466 26.63 7.87 16.58
N ARG A 467 26.83 8.68 17.61
CA ARG A 467 26.26 8.50 18.95
C ARG A 467 25.77 9.85 19.46
N PHE A 468 25.00 9.85 20.55
CA PHE A 468 24.74 11.10 21.27
C PHE A 468 26.05 11.68 21.80
N GLU A 469 26.16 13.00 21.77
CA GLU A 469 27.27 13.74 22.40
C GLU A 469 27.02 14.01 23.88
N GLN A 470 25.78 13.83 24.35
CA GLN A 470 25.29 14.15 25.69
C GLN A 470 24.68 12.92 26.38
N ASP A 471 24.73 12.89 27.71
CA ASP A 471 24.14 11.82 28.55
C ASP A 471 22.80 12.23 29.19
N ASP A 472 22.41 13.49 29.02
CA ASP A 472 21.11 14.04 29.41
C ASP A 472 20.38 14.61 28.19
N MET A 473 19.05 14.63 28.26
CA MET A 473 18.19 15.24 27.25
C MET A 473 17.06 16.01 27.92
N ASP A 474 17.06 17.33 27.73
CA ASP A 474 15.99 18.21 28.20
C ASP A 474 15.05 18.57 27.03
N ALA A 475 13.75 18.36 27.23
CA ALA A 475 12.71 18.73 26.26
C ALA A 475 12.74 20.23 25.89
N SER A 476 13.12 21.09 26.84
CA SER A 476 13.20 22.54 26.62
C SER A 476 14.29 22.95 25.61
N GLN A 477 15.32 22.11 25.45
CA GLN A 477 16.43 22.31 24.51
C GLN A 477 16.09 21.84 23.09
N LEU A 478 15.05 21.01 22.93
CA LEU A 478 14.62 20.46 21.64
C LEU A 478 13.70 21.39 20.85
N MET A 479 12.96 22.26 21.55
CA MET A 479 11.92 23.15 21.01
C MET A 479 12.43 24.61 20.85
N GLN A 480 13.54 24.81 20.13
CA GLN A 480 14.13 26.15 19.90
C GLN A 480 14.49 26.38 18.44
N GLY A 481 14.40 27.64 17.99
CA GLY A 481 14.43 28.02 16.57
C GLY A 481 15.78 27.86 15.84
N LEU A 482 15.72 28.07 14.52
CA LEU A 482 16.72 27.79 13.47
C LEU A 482 18.18 28.20 13.77
N TRP A 483 18.39 29.19 14.65
CA TRP A 483 19.69 29.81 14.91
C TRP A 483 20.19 29.62 16.35
N SER A 484 19.48 28.85 17.18
CA SER A 484 19.93 28.56 18.53
C SER A 484 21.10 27.55 18.50
N GLN A 485 22.07 27.71 19.40
CA GLN A 485 23.10 26.67 19.60
C GLN A 485 22.59 25.47 20.43
N ALA A 486 21.33 25.52 20.87
CA ALA A 486 20.65 24.46 21.60
C ALA A 486 20.00 23.46 20.62
N GLY A 487 20.01 22.19 20.97
CA GLY A 487 19.51 21.09 20.15
C GLY A 487 20.23 19.78 20.48
N LEU A 488 19.67 18.66 20.04
CA LEU A 488 20.24 17.34 20.30
C LEU A 488 21.49 17.12 19.44
N ALA A 489 22.64 16.98 20.09
CA ALA A 489 23.92 16.84 19.40
C ALA A 489 24.29 15.38 19.17
N LEU A 490 24.60 15.04 17.91
CA LEU A 490 25.12 13.75 17.48
C LEU A 490 26.55 13.91 16.98
N ILE A 491 27.41 12.94 17.25
CA ILE A 491 28.80 12.96 16.78
C ILE A 491 29.19 11.64 16.13
N THR A 492 29.81 11.70 14.94
CA THR A 492 30.22 10.49 14.20
C THR A 492 31.28 9.70 14.93
N VAL A 493 31.23 8.38 14.90
CA VAL A 493 32.21 7.51 15.55
C VAL A 493 33.29 7.07 14.54
N LYS A 494 34.54 6.99 15.01
CA LYS A 494 35.65 6.38 14.26
C LYS A 494 35.95 5.02 14.86
N ARG A 495 36.11 4.00 14.00
CA ARG A 495 36.56 2.65 14.39
C ARG A 495 37.90 2.31 13.75
#